data_AF-E1YCU9-F1
#
_entry.id   AF-E1YCU9-F1
#
_cell.length_a   1.000
_cell.length_b   1.000
_cell.length_c   1.000
_cell.angle_alpha   90.00
_cell.angle_beta   90.00
_cell.angle_gamma   90.00
#
_symmetry.space_group_name_H-M   'P 1'
#
loop_
_entity.id
_entity.type
_entity.pdbx_description
1 polymer ?
#
loop_
_entity_poly.entity_id
_entity_poly.type
_entity_poly.pdbx_seq_one_letter_code
_entity_poly.pdbx_strand_id
1 'polypeptide(L)' 'MNTKLTLRMDDNLIESAKEYSAKTGKSVSRIVADLFEIIKNEKLKREYPLTPTVRTLKGSLKGKQVEEKEYKKYLEEKYL' A
#
# COMPACT_ATOMS: atom_id res chain seq x y z
N MET A 1 -1.23 -23.50 -13.94
CA MET A 1 -2.59 -24.03 -14.12
C MET A 1 -3.53 -22.87 -14.40
N ASN A 2 -4.38 -22.95 -15.42
CA ASN A 2 -5.40 -21.93 -15.66
C ASN A 2 -6.71 -22.39 -15.00
N THR A 3 -7.19 -21.62 -14.03
CA THR A 3 -8.47 -21.87 -13.34
C THR A 3 -9.50 -20.86 -13.82
N LYS A 4 -10.77 -21.31 -13.91
CA LYS A 4 -11.87 -20.46 -14.36
C LYS A 4 -12.56 -19.83 -13.15
N LEU A 5 -12.74 -18.51 -13.19
CA LEU A 5 -13.59 -17.77 -12.27
C LEU A 5 -14.88 -17.39 -13.01
N THR A 6 -16.03 -17.56 -12.36
CA THR A 6 -17.33 -17.13 -12.88
C THR A 6 -17.98 -16.23 -11.85
N LEU A 7 -18.35 -15.02 -12.25
CA LEU A 7 -18.93 -13.99 -11.39
C LEU A 7 -20.37 -13.76 -11.81
N ARG A 8 -21.28 -13.61 -10.84
CA ARG A 8 -22.63 -13.10 -11.08
C ARG A 8 -22.61 -11.59 -10.91
N MET A 9 -23.13 -10.86 -11.88
CA MET A 9 -23.17 -9.41 -11.92
C MET A 9 -24.29 -8.96 -12.86
N ASP A 10 -24.72 -7.71 -12.70
CA ASP A 10 -25.77 -7.13 -13.53
C ASP A 10 -25.33 -7.00 -14.99
N ASP A 11 -26.25 -7.22 -15.92
CA ASP A 11 -25.96 -7.22 -17.36
C ASP A 11 -25.34 -5.88 -17.84
N ASN A 12 -25.80 -4.76 -17.27
CA ASN A 12 -25.27 -3.43 -17.58
C ASN A 12 -23.77 -3.29 -17.22
N LEU A 13 -23.32 -3.96 -16.15
CA LEU A 13 -21.91 -3.98 -15.75
C LEU A 13 -21.08 -4.88 -16.66
N ILE A 14 -21.64 -6.01 -17.10
CA ILE A 14 -20.99 -6.90 -18.09
C ILE A 14 -20.74 -6.11 -19.37
N GLU A 15 -21.72 -5.36 -19.85
CA GLU A 15 -21.59 -4.61 -21.10
C GLU A 15 -20.56 -3.49 -20.98
N SER A 16 -20.63 -2.71 -19.90
CA SER A 16 -19.65 -1.66 -19.61
C SER A 16 -18.21 -2.20 -19.57
N ALA A 17 -18.01 -3.40 -18.99
CA ALA A 17 -16.69 -4.04 -18.94
C ALA A 17 -16.19 -4.47 -20.34
N LYS A 18 -17.09 -4.98 -21.20
CA LYS A 18 -16.76 -5.34 -22.58
C LYS A 18 -16.43 -4.13 -23.43
N GLU A 19 -17.19 -3.04 -23.32
CA GLU A 19 -16.90 -1.80 -24.04
C GLU A 19 -15.51 -1.25 -23.66
N TYR A 20 -15.21 -1.22 -22.36
CA TYR A 20 -13.90 -0.77 -21.88
C TYR A 20 -12.78 -1.70 -22.37
N SER A 21 -13.02 -3.01 -22.38
CA SER A 21 -12.10 -4.01 -22.93
C SER A 21 -11.81 -3.77 -24.40
N ALA A 22 -12.83 -3.48 -25.22
CA ALA A 22 -12.68 -3.16 -26.64
C ALA A 22 -11.91 -1.85 -26.86
N LYS A 23 -12.19 -0.81 -26.06
CA LYS A 23 -11.50 0.49 -26.15
C LYS A 23 -10.02 0.41 -25.77
N THR A 24 -9.67 -0.43 -24.80
CA THR A 24 -8.30 -0.53 -24.25
C THR A 24 -7.46 -1.64 -24.87
N GLY A 25 -8.06 -2.56 -25.63
CA GLY A 25 -7.40 -3.75 -26.17
C GLY A 25 -7.04 -4.80 -25.12
N LYS A 26 -7.40 -4.59 -23.84
CA LYS A 26 -7.19 -5.56 -22.76
C LYS A 26 -8.42 -6.43 -22.60
N SER A 27 -8.26 -7.75 -22.48
CA SER A 27 -9.41 -8.62 -22.17
C SER A 27 -10.01 -8.32 -20.80
N VAL A 28 -11.32 -8.56 -20.64
CA VAL A 28 -12.00 -8.47 -19.34
C VAL A 28 -11.31 -9.33 -18.28
N SER A 29 -10.84 -10.53 -18.65
CA SER A 29 -10.08 -11.40 -17.75
C SER A 29 -8.77 -10.76 -17.26
N ARG A 30 -8.06 -10.03 -18.12
CA ARG A 30 -6.83 -9.33 -17.76
C ARG A 30 -7.13 -8.15 -16.83
N ILE A 31 -8.18 -7.38 -17.10
CA ILE A 31 -8.61 -6.26 -16.26
C ILE A 31 -8.94 -6.76 -14.83
N VAL A 32 -9.68 -7.85 -14.72
CA VAL A 32 -10.02 -8.46 -13.41
C VAL A 32 -8.78 -9.02 -12.71
N ALA A 33 -7.85 -9.64 -13.46
CA ALA A 33 -6.59 -10.12 -12.90
C ALA A 33 -5.74 -8.97 -12.34
N ASP A 34 -5.60 -7.87 -13.07
CA ASP A 34 -4.88 -6.67 -12.63
C ASP A 34 -5.52 -6.12 -11.32
N LEU A 35 -6.86 -6.08 -11.23
CA LEU A 35 -7.56 -5.69 -10.00
C LEU A 35 -7.24 -6.63 -8.82
N PHE A 36 -7.23 -7.94 -9.03
CA PHE A 36 -6.88 -8.88 -7.96
C PHE A 36 -5.43 -8.75 -7.51
N GLU A 37 -4.51 -8.41 -8.40
CA GLU A 37 -3.13 -8.09 -8.01
C GLU A 37 -3.08 -6.84 -7.12
N ILE A 38 -3.84 -5.79 -7.46
CA ILE A 38 -3.95 -4.58 -6.63
C ILE A 38 -4.52 -4.92 -5.25
N ILE A 39 -5.64 -5.64 -5.20
CA ILE A 39 -6.29 -6.03 -3.93
C ILE A 39 -5.35 -6.90 -3.08
N LYS A 40 -4.65 -7.85 -3.70
CA LYS A 40 -3.65 -8.68 -3.02
C LYS A 40 -2.54 -7.80 -2.45
N ASN A 41 -2.04 -6.86 -3.24
CA ASN A 41 -0.98 -5.96 -2.82
C ASN A 41 -1.44 -5.02 -1.71
N GLU A 42 -2.65 -4.46 -1.76
CA GLU A 42 -3.21 -3.65 -0.66
C GLU A 42 -3.35 -4.43 0.65
N LYS A 43 -3.73 -5.72 0.57
CA LYS A 43 -3.72 -6.60 1.74
C LYS A 43 -2.30 -6.84 2.26
N LEU A 44 -1.31 -6.97 1.37
CA LEU A 44 0.11 -7.09 1.74
C LEU A 44 0.71 -5.76 2.27
N LYS A 45 0.18 -4.60 1.85
CA LYS A 45 0.62 -3.27 2.32
C LYS A 45 0.31 -3.02 3.81
N ARG A 46 -0.45 -3.89 4.50
CA ARG A 46 -0.64 -3.77 5.95
C ARG A 46 0.60 -4.14 6.76
N GLU A 47 1.58 -4.81 6.15
CA GLU A 47 2.86 -5.09 6.79
C GLU A 47 3.99 -4.89 5.78
N TYR A 48 4.30 -3.64 5.45
CA TYR A 48 5.69 -3.37 5.04
C TYR A 48 6.56 -3.63 6.26
N PRO A 49 7.49 -4.62 6.23
CA PRO A 49 8.43 -4.77 7.31
C PRO A 49 9.21 -3.48 7.43
N LEU A 50 9.12 -2.82 8.59
CA LEU A 50 9.93 -1.65 8.86
C LEU A 50 11.40 -2.02 8.61
N THR A 51 12.11 -1.19 7.87
CA THR A 51 13.56 -1.32 7.73
C THR A 51 14.18 -1.33 9.14
N PRO A 52 15.33 -2.01 9.34
CA PRO A 52 15.93 -2.14 10.67
C PRO A 52 16.05 -0.80 11.40
N THR A 53 16.48 0.25 10.70
CA THR A 53 16.59 1.61 11.22
C THR A 53 15.24 2.17 11.69
N VAL A 54 14.20 2.07 10.87
CA VAL A 54 12.87 2.59 11.20
C VAL A 54 12.24 1.80 12.35
N ARG A 55 12.50 0.48 12.42
CA ARG A 55 12.05 -0.37 13.53
C ARG A 55 12.66 0.07 14.86
N THR A 56 13.95 0.39 14.89
CA THR A 56 14.66 0.85 16.09
C THR A 56 14.21 2.23 16.54
N LEU A 57 13.87 3.11 15.59
CA LEU A 57 13.41 4.48 15.91
C LEU A 57 11.93 4.54 16.29
N LYS A 58 11.08 3.63 15.78
CA LYS A 58 9.64 3.65 16.04
C LYS A 58 9.37 3.49 17.54
N GLY A 59 8.87 4.56 18.17
CA GLY A 59 8.50 4.57 19.58
C GLY A 59 9.63 4.96 20.54
N SER A 60 10.83 5.31 20.05
CA SER A 60 11.96 5.73 20.89
C SER A 60 11.68 6.96 21.76
N LEU A 61 10.71 7.79 21.37
CA LEU A 61 10.26 8.98 22.10
C LEU A 61 8.86 8.83 22.72
N LYS A 62 8.29 7.63 22.74
CA LYS A 62 6.93 7.43 23.26
C LYS A 62 6.88 7.77 24.75
N GLY A 63 6.05 8.74 25.13
CA GLY A 63 5.88 9.17 26.52
C GLY A 63 6.98 10.09 27.05
N LYS A 64 7.94 10.50 26.22
CA LYS A 64 8.90 11.54 26.59
C LYS A 64 8.31 12.92 26.27
N GLN A 65 8.38 13.83 27.23
CA GLN A 65 8.27 15.26 26.95
C GLN A 65 9.64 15.72 26.52
N VAL A 66 9.76 16.24 25.30
CA VAL A 66 11.03 16.67 24.74
C VAL A 66 10.98 18.19 24.64
N GLU A 67 11.86 18.87 25.37
CA GLU A 67 11.94 20.33 25.34
C GLU A 67 13.01 20.78 24.33
N GLU A 68 12.74 21.88 23.63
CA GLU A 68 13.71 22.47 22.68
C GLU A 68 15.04 22.82 23.36
N LYS A 69 15.00 23.14 24.65
CA LYS A 69 16.18 23.44 25.48
C LYS A 69 17.10 22.23 25.65
N GLU A 70 16.53 21.03 25.82
CA GLU A 70 17.31 19.79 25.92
C GLU A 70 18.01 19.48 24.59
N TYR A 71 17.34 19.74 23.46
CA TYR A 71 17.93 19.58 22.14
C TYR A 71 19.08 20.57 21.90
N LYS A 72 18.91 21.84 22.27
CA LYS A 72 19.97 22.86 22.17
C LYS A 72 21.19 22.51 23.01
N LYS A 73 20.99 22.05 24.25
CA LYS A 73 22.07 21.59 25.13
C LYS A 73 22.82 20.40 24.53
N TYR A 74 22.11 19.43 23.96
CA TYR A 74 22.74 18.30 23.26
C TYR A 74 23.60 18.76 22.06
N LEU A 75 23.12 19.74 21.29
CA LEU A 75 23.89 20.29 20.17
C LEU A 75 25.16 21.02 20.65
N GLU A 76 25.08 21.77 21.74
CA GLU A 76 26.26 22.38 22.36
C GLU A 76 27.27 21.31 22.76
N GLU A 77 26.88 20.30 23.56
CA GLU A 77 27.79 19.23 24.01
C GLU A 77 28.39 18.38 22.87
N LYS A 78 27.71 18.30 21.73
CA LYS A 78 28.15 17.49 20.60
C LYS A 78 29.13 18.22 19.67
N TYR A 79 29.00 19.54 19.55
CA TYR A 79 29.68 20.33 18.52
C TYR A 79 30.58 21.45 19.07
N LEU A 80 30.42 21.84 20.34
CA LEU A 80 31.30 22.79 21.05
C LEU A 80 32.12 22.07 22.13
#